data_AF-A0A521TKC2-F1
#
_entry.id   AF-A0A521TKC2-F1
#
_cell.length_a   1.000
_cell.length_b   1.000
_cell.length_c   1.000
_cell.angle_alpha   90.00
_cell.angle_beta   90.00
_cell.angle_gamma   90.00
#
_symmetry.space_group_name_H-M   'P 1'
#
loop_
_entity.id
_entity.type
_entity.pdbx_description
1 polymer ?
#
loop_
_entity_poly.entity_id
_entity_poly.type
_entity_poly.pdbx_seq_one_letter_code
_entity_poly.pdbx_strand_id
1 'polypeptide(L)'
;MPSEISLLTRADCSLCSRARHIIERLAHDYGLRPSFVDIDASVELRRQFDQRVPIVLIDDEIAAEGRVSEFRLRRALGAPTSLPQVVGLARAAIASLTRDDDEMPVL
;
A
#
# COMPACT_ATOMS: atom_id res chain seq x y z
N MET A 1 -1.26 4.70 16.87
CA MET A 1 -2.11 5.20 15.77
C MET A 1 -1.25 5.08 14.53
N PRO A 2 -1.68 4.33 13.51
CA PRO A 2 -0.90 4.18 12.30
C PRO A 2 -0.72 5.51 11.60
N SER A 3 0.42 5.65 10.94
CA SER A 3 0.88 6.88 10.32
C SER A 3 0.91 6.83 8.80
N GLU A 4 0.96 5.63 8.22
CA GLU A 4 1.02 5.44 6.77
C GLU A 4 0.16 4.26 6.30
N ILE A 5 -0.40 4.39 5.09
CA ILE A 5 -1.07 3.30 4.38
C ILE A 5 -0.58 3.26 2.93
N SER A 6 -0.18 2.08 2.47
CA SER A 6 0.44 1.89 1.15
C SER A 6 -0.22 0.71 0.42
N LEU A 7 -0.41 0.84 -0.89
CA LEU A 7 -1.01 -0.20 -1.74
C LEU A 7 -0.06 -0.58 -2.86
N LEU A 8 0.39 -1.83 -2.85
CA LEU A 8 1.06 -2.44 -3.98
C LEU A 8 -0.01 -2.89 -4.99
N THR A 9 0.12 -2.37 -6.21
CA THR A 9 -0.90 -2.40 -7.26
C THR A 9 -0.28 -2.79 -8.61
N ARG A 10 -1.14 -3.02 -9.61
CA ARG A 10 -0.76 -3.11 -11.03
C ARG A 10 -1.86 -2.53 -11.92
N ALA A 11 -1.52 -2.07 -13.12
CA ALA A 11 -2.47 -1.42 -14.03
C ALA A 11 -3.63 -2.34 -14.46
N ASP A 12 -3.35 -3.57 -14.86
CA ASP A 12 -4.35 -4.52 -15.40
C ASP A 12 -4.95 -5.44 -14.32
N CYS A 13 -5.45 -4.87 -13.22
CA CYS A 13 -6.06 -5.67 -12.14
C CYS A 13 -7.29 -5.01 -11.51
N SER A 14 -8.46 -5.63 -11.71
CA SER A 14 -9.74 -5.17 -11.14
C SER A 14 -9.79 -5.25 -9.61
N LEU A 15 -9.07 -6.19 -8.99
CA LEU A 15 -8.92 -6.26 -7.54
C LEU A 15 -8.11 -5.06 -7.02
N CYS A 16 -7.07 -4.67 -7.75
CA CYS A 16 -6.26 -3.50 -7.42
C CYS A 16 -7.06 -2.20 -7.50
N SER A 17 -7.88 -2.00 -8.55
CA SER A 17 -8.77 -0.83 -8.65
C SER A 17 -9.74 -0.74 -7.47
N ARG A 18 -10.31 -1.89 -7.05
CA ARG A 18 -11.20 -1.93 -5.89
C ARG A 18 -10.47 -1.62 -4.59
N ALA A 19 -9.28 -2.18 -4.40
CA ALA A 19 -8.45 -1.90 -3.24
C ALA A 19 -8.12 -0.41 -3.18
N ARG A 20 -7.75 0.21 -4.31
CA ARG A 20 -7.46 1.65 -4.40
C ARG A 20 -8.59 2.51 -3.83
N HIS A 21 -9.83 2.29 -4.27
CA HIS A 21 -10.98 3.05 -3.76
C HIS A 21 -11.21 2.88 -2.26
N ILE A 22 -10.95 1.69 -1.72
CA ILE A 22 -11.04 1.45 -0.27
C ILE A 22 -9.94 2.26 0.45
N ILE A 23 -8.71 2.22 -0.04
CA ILE A 23 -7.58 2.91 0.56
C ILE A 23 -7.75 4.43 0.51
N GLU A 24 -8.23 4.98 -0.61
CA GLU A 24 -8.53 6.41 -0.75
C GLU A 24 -9.57 6.87 0.28
N ARG A 25 -10.65 6.10 0.47
CA ARG A 25 -11.68 6.39 1.48
C ARG A 25 -11.13 6.33 2.90
N LEU A 26 -10.34 5.31 3.22
CA LEU A 26 -9.74 5.18 4.55
C LEU A 26 -8.73 6.28 4.82
N ALA A 27 -7.90 6.62 3.84
CA ALA A 27 -6.94 7.70 3.98
C ALA A 27 -7.64 9.04 4.25
N HIS A 28 -8.75 9.31 3.55
CA HIS A 28 -9.59 10.48 3.83
C HIS A 28 -10.15 10.46 5.26
N ASP A 29 -10.77 9.35 5.68
CA ASP A 29 -11.42 9.22 6.99
C ASP A 29 -10.45 9.33 8.18
N TYR A 30 -9.21 8.86 8.01
CA TYR A 30 -8.18 8.83 9.06
C TYR A 30 -7.13 9.94 8.92
N GLY A 31 -7.26 10.81 7.90
CA GLY A 31 -6.31 11.91 7.65
C GLY A 31 -4.91 11.42 7.25
N LEU A 32 -4.80 10.27 6.59
CA LEU A 32 -3.54 9.68 6.13
C LEU A 32 -3.24 10.10 4.69
N ARG A 33 -1.97 10.05 4.30
CA ARG A 33 -1.55 10.13 2.89
C ARG A 33 -1.33 8.71 2.36
N PRO A 34 -2.12 8.23 1.39
CA PRO A 34 -1.93 6.91 0.83
C PRO A 34 -0.80 6.92 -0.21
N SER A 35 0.03 5.88 -0.21
CA SER A 35 1.00 5.63 -1.29
C SER A 35 0.53 4.50 -2.20
N PHE A 36 0.80 4.63 -3.49
CA PHE A 36 0.47 3.62 -4.50
C PHE A 36 1.76 3.21 -5.22
N VAL A 37 2.11 1.94 -5.12
CA VAL A 37 3.35 1.41 -5.70
C VAL A 37 3.01 0.38 -6.76
N ASP A 38 3.38 0.67 -8.01
CA ASP A 38 3.24 -0.30 -9.10
C ASP A 38 4.32 -1.38 -8.96
N ILE A 39 3.90 -2.62 -8.75
CA ILE A 39 4.84 -3.73 -8.68
C ILE A 39 5.54 -3.95 -10.02
N ASP A 40 4.89 -3.63 -11.14
CA ASP A 40 5.43 -3.88 -12.48
C ASP A 40 6.61 -2.95 -12.83
N ALA A 41 6.82 -1.88 -12.04
CA ALA A 41 7.95 -0.96 -12.17
C ALA A 41 9.29 -1.51 -11.61
N SER A 42 9.28 -2.61 -10.83
CA SER A 42 10.50 -3.23 -10.27
C SER A 42 10.49 -4.74 -10.46
N VAL A 43 11.58 -5.29 -11.00
CA VAL A 43 11.73 -6.74 -11.19
C VAL A 43 11.68 -7.48 -9.84
N GLU A 44 12.23 -6.88 -8.79
CA GLU A 44 12.23 -7.41 -7.43
C GLU A 44 10.81 -7.48 -6.86
N LEU A 45 10.03 -6.39 -6.99
CA LEU A 45 8.64 -6.35 -6.54
C LEU A 45 7.77 -7.33 -7.31
N ARG A 46 7.90 -7.42 -8.64
CA ARG A 46 7.21 -8.43 -9.45
C ARG A 46 7.54 -9.83 -8.95
N ARG A 47 8.82 -10.17 -8.83
CA ARG A 47 9.24 -11.51 -8.36
C ARG A 47 8.63 -11.89 -7.02
N GLN A 48 8.45 -10.91 -6.13
CA GLN A 48 7.94 -11.16 -4.78
C GLN A 48 6.40 -11.17 -4.69
N PHE A 49 5.72 -10.38 -5.52
CA PHE A 49 4.30 -10.05 -5.33
C PHE A 49 3.39 -10.26 -6.55
N ASP A 50 3.90 -10.75 -7.69
CA ASP A 50 3.15 -10.88 -8.96
C ASP A 50 1.75 -11.51 -8.83
N GLN A 51 1.62 -12.59 -8.06
CA GLN A 51 0.34 -13.29 -7.86
C GLN A 51 -0.39 -12.91 -6.57
N ARG A 52 0.15 -11.96 -5.81
CA ARG A 52 -0.33 -11.59 -4.46
C ARG A 52 -1.03 -10.23 -4.42
N VAL A 53 -0.84 -9.42 -5.45
CA VAL A 53 -1.50 -8.11 -5.56
C VAL A 53 -3.03 -8.24 -5.66
N PRO A 54 -3.79 -7.29 -5.08
CA PRO A 54 -3.34 -6.12 -4.34
C PRO A 54 -2.80 -6.44 -2.93
N ILE A 55 -1.76 -5.73 -2.48
CA ILE A 55 -1.24 -5.84 -1.10
C ILE A 55 -1.34 -4.49 -0.41
N VAL A 56 -1.99 -4.46 0.74
CA VAL A 56 -2.13 -3.28 1.58
C VAL A 56 -1.14 -3.38 2.73
N LEU A 57 -0.36 -2.32 2.90
CA LEU A 57 0.56 -2.12 4.00
C LEU A 57 0.01 -1.02 4.93
N ILE A 58 0.13 -1.22 6.23
CA ILE A 58 -0.10 -0.20 7.26
C ILE A 58 1.18 -0.15 8.09
N ASP A 59 1.83 1.02 8.18
CA ASP A 59 3.15 1.18 8.82
C ASP A 59 4.15 0.09 8.38
N ASP A 60 4.27 -0.14 7.07
CA ASP A 60 5.13 -1.17 6.46
C ASP A 60 4.77 -2.65 6.74
N GLU A 61 3.67 -2.92 7.45
CA GLU A 61 3.20 -4.28 7.72
C GLU A 61 2.05 -4.68 6.79
N ILE A 62 2.08 -5.89 6.23
CA ILE A 62 0.98 -6.41 5.39
C ILE A 62 -0.28 -6.55 6.25
N ALA A 63 -1.23 -5.67 6.00
CA ALA A 63 -2.56 -5.68 6.60
C ALA A 63 -3.54 -6.56 5.80
N ALA A 64 -3.37 -6.61 4.47
CA ALA A 64 -4.20 -7.44 3.60
C ALA A 64 -3.49 -7.78 2.28
N GLU A 65 -3.84 -8.91 1.68
CA GLU A 65 -3.47 -9.29 0.32
C GLU A 65 -4.66 -9.92 -0.43
N GLY A 66 -4.71 -9.77 -1.75
CA GLY A 66 -5.77 -10.31 -2.61
C GLY A 66 -7.14 -9.65 -2.39
N ARG A 67 -8.01 -10.24 -1.56
CA ARG A 67 -9.34 -9.67 -1.27
C ARG A 67 -9.27 -8.69 -0.10
N VAL A 68 -9.13 -7.41 -0.45
CA VAL A 68 -9.15 -6.30 0.49
C VAL A 68 -10.58 -6.05 1.02
N SER A 69 -10.71 -5.91 2.34
CA SER A 69 -11.97 -5.63 3.03
C SER A 69 -11.83 -4.36 3.86
N GLU A 70 -12.64 -3.35 3.55
CA GLU A 70 -12.66 -2.07 4.27
C GLU A 70 -12.89 -2.27 5.78
N PHE A 71 -13.81 -3.15 6.16
CA PHE A 71 -14.08 -3.46 7.57
C PHE A 71 -12.84 -3.99 8.31
N ARG A 72 -12.07 -4.90 7.68
CA ARG A 72 -10.85 -5.44 8.28
C ARG A 72 -9.76 -4.39 8.39
N LEU A 73 -9.62 -3.53 7.39
CA LEU A 73 -8.64 -2.43 7.41
C LEU A 73 -8.97 -1.39 8.47
N ARG A 74 -10.24 -0.99 8.63
CA ARG A 74 -10.66 -0.06 9.72
C ARG A 74 -10.30 -0.62 11.09
N ARG A 75 -10.52 -1.93 11.29
CA ARG A 75 -10.15 -2.59 12.55
C ARG A 75 -8.64 -2.62 12.76
N ALA A 76 -7.85 -2.84 11.71
CA ALA A 76 -6.40 -2.76 11.78
C ALA A 76 -5.93 -1.33 12.11
N LEU A 77 -6.53 -0.31 11.49
CA LEU A 77 -6.21 1.10 11.73
C LEU A 77 -6.59 1.57 13.15
N GLY A 78 -7.64 0.98 13.74
CA GLY A 78 -8.11 1.29 15.08
C GLY A 78 -7.50 0.45 16.21
N ALA A 79 -6.66 -0.55 15.90
CA ALA A 79 -6.01 -1.41 16.87
C ALA A 79 -4.51 -1.03 17.04
N PRO A 80 -3.90 -1.24 18.22
CA PRO A 80 -2.46 -1.17 18.35
C PRO A 80 -1.81 -2.28 17.51
N THR A 81 -1.04 -1.89 16.49
CA THR A 81 -0.34 -2.80 15.57
C THR A 81 0.51 -3.80 16.35
N SER A 82 0.24 -5.09 16.16
CA SER A 82 1.04 -6.17 16.76
C SER A 82 0.98 -7.44 15.90
N LEU A 83 1.64 -7.46 14.72
CA LEU A 83 2.02 -8.68 13.99
C LEU A 83 3.26 -8.49 13.08
N PRO A 84 4.47 -8.95 13.45
CA PRO A 84 5.59 -9.12 12.49
C PRO A 84 5.19 -10.24 11.49
N GLN A 85 5.65 -10.37 10.22
CA GLN A 85 6.95 -10.98 9.83
C GLN A 85 7.38 -10.76 8.32
N VAL A 86 6.89 -9.75 7.58
CA VAL A 86 7.15 -9.62 6.10
C VAL A 86 7.93 -8.36 5.69
N VAL A 87 8.44 -7.62 6.66
CA VAL A 87 8.79 -6.18 6.61
C VAL A 87 10.08 -5.83 5.83
N GLY A 88 11.00 -6.77 5.63
CA GLY A 88 12.38 -6.44 5.22
C GLY A 88 12.58 -5.88 3.79
N LEU A 89 11.79 -6.32 2.81
CA LEU A 89 11.97 -5.95 1.40
C LEU A 89 11.03 -4.81 0.94
N ALA A 90 9.84 -4.71 1.52
CA ALA A 90 8.87 -3.67 1.18
C ALA A 90 9.42 -2.27 1.52
N ARG A 91 10.06 -2.10 2.69
CA ARG A 91 10.67 -0.83 3.11
C ARG A 91 11.72 -0.29 2.14
N ALA A 92 12.61 -1.16 1.64
CA ALA A 92 13.68 -0.76 0.73
C ALA A 92 13.15 -0.38 -0.66
N ALA A 93 12.13 -1.10 -1.15
CA ALA A 93 11.50 -0.83 -2.43
C ALA A 93 10.62 0.43 -2.39
N ILE A 94 9.83 0.63 -1.34
CA ILE A 94 8.98 1.81 -1.16
C ILE A 94 9.83 3.07 -0.98
N ALA A 95 10.84 3.05 -0.09
CA ALA A 95 11.72 4.20 0.16
C ALA A 95 12.53 4.65 -1.07
N SER A 96 12.70 3.78 -2.07
CA SER A 96 13.39 4.11 -3.33
C SER A 96 12.45 4.66 -4.41
N LEU A 97 11.13 4.42 -4.29
CA LEU A 97 10.11 4.81 -5.26
C LEU A 97 9.26 6.02 -4.81
N THR A 98 9.24 6.35 -3.51
CA THR A 98 8.55 7.54 -2.97
C THR A 98 9.38 8.82 -3.02
N ARG A 99 10.45 8.87 -3.83
CA ARG A 99 11.14 10.14 -4.15
C ARG A 99 10.25 11.00 -5.05
N ASP A 100 9.42 11.80 -4.40
CA ASP A 100 9.01 13.15 -4.80
C ASP A 100 8.50 13.34 -6.25
N ASP A 101 7.20 13.12 -6.47
CA ASP A 101 6.41 13.81 -7.51
C ASP A 101 5.74 15.09 -6.91
N ASP A 102 6.43 15.79 -6.00
CA ASP A 102 6.11 17.17 -5.59
C ASP A 102 7.29 18.10 -5.95
N GLU A 103 7.81 17.97 -7.18
CA GLU A 103 8.53 19.06 -7.82
C GLU A 103 7.98 19.22 -9.23
N MET A 104 6.91 20.00 -9.31
CA MET A 104 6.33 20.49 -10.56
C MET A 104 7.14 21.75 -10.95
N PRO A 105 8.09 21.71 -11.89
CA PRO A 105 8.59 22.95 -12.47
C PRO A 105 7.47 23.48 -13.37
N VAL A 106 6.73 24.46 -12.86
CA VAL A 106 5.94 25.35 -13.71
C VAL A 106 6.97 26.08 -14.57
N LEU A 107 7.06 25.72 -15.85
CA LEU A 107 7.71 26.54 -16.86
C LEU A 107 6.64 27.27 -17.67
#